data_AF-A0A4R7UC35-F1
#
_entry.id   AF-A0A4R7UC35-F1
#
_cell.length_a   1.000
_cell.length_b   1.000
_cell.length_c   1.000
_cell.angle_alpha   90.00
_cell.angle_beta   90.00
_cell.angle_gamma   90.00
#
_symmetry.space_group_name_H-M   'P 1'
#
loop_
_entity.id
_entity.type
_entity.pdbx_description
1 polymer ?
#
loop_
_entity_poly.entity_id
_entity_poly.type
_entity_poly.pdbx_seq_one_letter_code
_entity_poly.pdbx_strand_id
1 'polypeptide(L)'
;MWPNEVIYDWLQQLKQNLAIADDSRDDLLLDYIEIARENIWKQYYELETDENGIPDEHPWSWDLKTKLATLHLAALYVSNPDTNNIANSVIDSRMIFKILGDRIPYGKN
;
A
#
# COMPACT_ATOMS: atom_id res chain seq x y z
N MET A 1 10.01 4.11 -15.64
CA MET A 1 9.22 2.89 -15.93
C MET A 1 7.79 3.28 -15.62
N TRP A 2 6.87 3.23 -16.59
CA TRP A 2 5.49 3.67 -16.37
C TRP A 2 4.78 2.67 -15.44
N PRO A 3 3.88 3.09 -14.54
CA PRO A 3 3.17 2.14 -13.68
C PRO A 3 2.44 1.12 -14.55
N ASN A 4 2.54 -0.16 -14.16
CA ASN A 4 1.83 -1.26 -14.79
C ASN A 4 0.32 -0.93 -14.86
N GLU A 5 -0.40 -1.28 -15.93
CA GLU A 5 -1.84 -0.99 -16.12
C GLU A 5 -2.69 -1.36 -14.88
N VAL A 6 -2.25 -2.38 -14.15
CA VAL A 6 -2.83 -2.84 -12.89
C VAL A 6 -2.81 -1.76 -11.79
N ILE A 7 -1.74 -0.98 -11.66
CA ILE A 7 -1.62 0.08 -10.65
C ILE A 7 -2.57 1.24 -10.98
N TYR A 8 -2.82 1.53 -12.25
CA TYR A 8 -3.83 2.52 -12.63
C TYR A 8 -5.26 2.05 -12.31
N ASP A 9 -5.58 0.76 -12.45
CA ASP A 9 -6.84 0.20 -11.93
C ASP A 9 -6.95 0.37 -10.41
N TRP A 10 -5.84 0.17 -9.70
CA TRP A 10 -5.81 0.33 -8.24
C TRP A 10 -6.00 1.79 -7.84
N LEU A 11 -5.41 2.75 -8.57
CA LEU A 11 -5.65 4.18 -8.38
C LEU A 11 -7.14 4.52 -8.51
N GLN A 12 -7.81 4.04 -9.56
CA GLN A 12 -9.24 4.32 -9.75
C GLN A 12 -10.08 3.76 -8.59
N GLN A 13 -9.77 2.56 -8.11
CA GLN A 13 -10.46 1.97 -6.96
C GLN A 13 -10.17 2.70 -5.65
N LEU A 14 -8.93 3.17 -5.44
CA LEU A 14 -8.59 4.00 -4.30
C LEU A 14 -9.42 5.30 -4.30
N LYS A 15 -9.48 5.98 -5.45
CA LYS A 15 -10.26 7.21 -5.63
C LYS A 15 -11.75 6.99 -5.36
N GLN A 16 -12.32 5.90 -5.87
CA GLN A 16 -13.70 5.52 -5.60
C GLN A 16 -13.94 5.28 -4.11
N ASN A 17 -13.04 4.54 -3.44
CA ASN A 17 -13.16 4.24 -2.01
C ASN A 17 -13.04 5.49 -1.12
N LEU A 18 -12.26 6.49 -1.55
CA LEU A 18 -12.03 7.74 -0.82
C LEU A 18 -12.92 8.89 -1.28
N ALA A 19 -13.83 8.66 -2.25
CA ALA A 19 -14.66 9.68 -2.88
C ALA A 19 -13.86 10.88 -3.44
N ILE A 20 -12.69 10.61 -4.02
CA ILE A 20 -11.84 11.60 -4.69
C ILE A 20 -12.26 11.69 -6.16
N ALA A 21 -12.74 12.86 -6.58
CA ALA A 21 -13.31 13.05 -7.92
C ALA A 21 -12.36 13.74 -8.92
N ASP A 22 -11.32 14.43 -8.44
CA ASP A 22 -10.35 15.13 -9.31
C ASP A 22 -9.06 14.33 -9.50
N ASP A 23 -8.36 14.64 -10.58
CA ASP A 23 -7.12 13.98 -10.99
C ASP A 23 -5.87 14.79 -10.56
N SER A 24 -6.05 15.89 -9.84
CA SER A 24 -4.97 16.84 -9.53
C SER A 24 -3.90 16.26 -8.61
N ARG A 25 -4.19 15.13 -7.96
CA ARG A 25 -3.32 14.43 -7.03
C ARG A 25 -2.99 13.01 -7.48
N ASP A 26 -3.28 12.65 -8.72
CA ASP A 26 -3.11 11.26 -9.18
C ASP A 26 -1.66 10.79 -9.05
N ASP A 27 -0.69 11.64 -9.36
CA ASP A 27 0.74 11.32 -9.17
C ASP A 27 1.06 10.99 -7.69
N LEU A 28 0.55 11.80 -6.75
CA LEU A 28 0.75 11.57 -5.33
C LEU A 28 0.04 10.29 -4.83
N LEU A 29 -1.15 10.01 -5.37
CA LEU A 29 -1.90 8.81 -5.02
C LEU A 29 -1.22 7.55 -5.58
N LEU A 30 -0.63 7.63 -6.76
CA LEU A 30 0.19 6.57 -7.33
C LEU A 30 1.41 6.29 -6.45
N ASP A 31 2.13 7.33 -6.03
CA ASP A 31 3.26 7.18 -5.10
C ASP A 31 2.86 6.43 -3.82
N TYR A 32 1.71 6.78 -3.23
CA TYR A 32 1.21 6.09 -2.04
C TYR A 32 0.86 4.63 -2.29
N ILE A 33 0.31 4.31 -3.46
CA ILE A 33 0.01 2.92 -3.84
C ILE A 33 1.31 2.12 -4.01
N GLU A 34 2.32 2.69 -4.66
CA GLU A 34 3.61 2.04 -4.87
C GLU A 34 4.35 1.81 -3.55
N ILE A 35 4.45 2.82 -2.70
CA ILE A 35 5.04 2.71 -1.35
C ILE A 35 4.28 1.67 -0.52
N ALA A 36 2.95 1.71 -0.53
CA ALA A 36 2.13 0.73 0.18
C ALA A 36 2.37 -0.69 -0.34
N ARG A 37 2.51 -0.87 -1.65
CA ARG A 37 2.78 -2.17 -2.28
C ARG A 37 4.13 -2.72 -1.84
N GLU A 38 5.17 -1.89 -1.88
CA GLU A 38 6.51 -2.26 -1.43
C GLU A 38 6.54 -2.62 0.06
N ASN A 39 5.81 -1.88 0.90
CA ASN A 39 5.71 -2.18 2.32
C ASN A 39 4.98 -3.49 2.60
N ILE A 40 3.88 -3.79 1.89
CA ILE A 40 3.22 -5.10 1.99
C ILE A 40 4.19 -6.22 1.56
N TRP A 41 4.94 -6.02 0.48
CA TRP A 41 5.91 -7.00 0.00
C TRP A 41 7.02 -7.29 1.01
N LYS A 42 7.71 -6.24 1.46
CA LYS A 42 8.91 -6.38 2.29
C LYS A 42 8.60 -6.61 3.76
N GLN A 43 7.51 -6.05 4.29
CA GLN A 43 7.24 -6.08 5.73
C GLN A 43 6.13 -7.04 6.12
N TYR A 44 5.11 -7.23 5.29
CA TYR A 44 4.03 -8.19 5.59
C TYR A 44 4.37 -9.60 5.09
N TYR A 45 4.88 -9.72 3.86
CA TYR A 45 5.30 -11.02 3.31
C TYR A 45 6.76 -11.37 3.63
N GLU A 46 7.56 -10.40 4.08
CA GLU A 46 9.00 -10.59 4.37
C GLU A 46 9.78 -11.10 3.15
N LEU A 47 9.39 -10.66 1.95
CA LEU A 47 10.00 -11.07 0.69
C LEU A 47 10.99 -10.02 0.18
N GLU A 48 12.05 -10.49 -0.49
CA GLU A 48 13.03 -9.63 -1.15
C GLU A 48 12.50 -9.12 -2.50
N THR A 49 12.95 -7.94 -2.91
CA THR A 49 12.76 -7.40 -4.25
C THR A 49 13.94 -7.79 -5.14
N ASP A 50 13.69 -7.98 -6.43
CA ASP A 50 14.74 -8.14 -7.43
C ASP A 50 15.30 -6.78 -7.89
N GLU A 51 16.22 -6.80 -8.86
CA GLU A 51 16.83 -5.57 -9.43
C GLU A 51 15.81 -4.63 -10.11
N ASN A 52 14.62 -5.14 -10.43
CA ASN A 52 13.53 -4.43 -11.09
C ASN A 52 12.35 -4.14 -10.15
N GLY A 53 12.42 -4.57 -8.88
CA GLY A 53 11.38 -4.36 -7.87
C GLY A 53 10.68 -5.64 -7.43
N ILE A 54 9.35 -5.59 -7.31
CA ILE A 54 8.55 -6.77 -6.92
C ILE A 54 8.41 -7.69 -8.14
N PRO A 55 8.82 -8.96 -8.08
CA PRO A 55 8.82 -9.86 -9.22
C PRO A 55 7.40 -10.16 -9.71
N ASP A 56 7.10 -9.88 -10.97
CA ASP A 56 5.75 -10.02 -11.53
C ASP A 56 5.23 -11.47 -11.55
N GLU A 57 6.14 -12.45 -11.65
CA GLU A 57 5.79 -13.87 -11.75
C GLU A 57 5.37 -14.49 -10.40
N HIS A 58 5.64 -13.82 -9.28
CA HIS A 58 5.36 -14.41 -7.99
C HIS A 58 3.84 -14.43 -7.72
N PRO A 59 3.28 -15.54 -7.18
CA PRO A 59 1.82 -15.71 -7.04
C PRO A 59 1.10 -14.63 -6.23
N TRP A 60 1.83 -13.92 -5.36
CA TRP A 60 1.29 -12.86 -4.49
C TRP A 60 1.51 -11.45 -5.02
N SER A 61 2.27 -11.26 -6.10
CA SER A 61 2.62 -9.91 -6.58
C SER A 61 1.45 -9.07 -7.03
N TRP A 62 0.37 -9.76 -7.45
CA TRP A 62 -0.81 -9.17 -8.07
C TRP A 62 -2.12 -9.82 -7.57
N ASP A 63 -2.06 -10.64 -6.53
CA ASP A 63 -3.24 -11.33 -6.03
C ASP A 63 -4.21 -10.37 -5.33
N LEU A 64 -5.45 -10.80 -5.19
CA LEU A 64 -6.51 -9.98 -4.60
C LEU A 64 -6.18 -9.57 -3.16
N LYS A 65 -5.52 -10.43 -2.37
CA LYS A 65 -5.19 -10.11 -0.99
C LYS A 65 -4.16 -8.98 -0.92
N THR A 66 -3.12 -9.05 -1.75
CA THR A 66 -2.09 -8.00 -1.84
C THR A 66 -2.70 -6.69 -2.30
N LYS A 67 -3.54 -6.71 -3.34
CA LYS A 67 -4.29 -5.54 -3.80
C LYS A 67 -5.05 -4.87 -2.67
N LEU A 68 -5.87 -5.62 -1.94
CA LEU A 68 -6.70 -5.07 -0.86
C LEU A 68 -5.85 -4.49 0.28
N ALA A 69 -4.77 -5.18 0.67
CA ALA A 69 -3.85 -4.71 1.71
C ALA A 69 -3.13 -3.43 1.28
N THR A 70 -2.65 -3.37 0.03
CA THR A 70 -2.03 -2.18 -0.56
C THR A 70 -2.99 -0.99 -0.57
N LEU A 71 -4.20 -1.17 -1.09
CA LEU A 71 -5.20 -0.10 -1.16
C LEU A 71 -5.60 0.41 0.23
N HIS A 72 -5.72 -0.50 1.21
CA HIS A 72 -6.00 -0.11 2.59
C HIS A 72 -4.87 0.74 3.18
N LEU A 73 -3.62 0.32 3.00
CA LEU A 73 -2.46 1.04 3.51
C LEU A 73 -2.26 2.40 2.79
N ALA A 74 -2.46 2.44 1.47
CA ALA A 74 -2.43 3.69 0.70
C ALA A 74 -3.50 4.68 1.18
N ALA A 75 -4.73 4.21 1.46
CA ALA A 75 -5.78 5.04 2.04
C ALA A 75 -5.41 5.62 3.42
N LEU A 76 -4.64 4.88 4.22
CA LEU A 76 -4.13 5.37 5.51
C LEU A 76 -3.08 6.46 5.33
N TYR A 77 -2.21 6.36 4.31
CA TYR A 77 -1.24 7.41 3.95
C TYR A 77 -1.93 8.68 3.46
N VAL A 78 -2.98 8.55 2.63
CA VAL A 78 -3.79 9.70 2.20
C VAL A 78 -4.42 10.40 3.40
N SER A 79 -4.97 9.62 4.34
CA SER A 79 -5.69 10.16 5.50
C SER A 79 -4.76 10.77 6.55
N ASN A 80 -3.49 10.36 6.58
CA ASN A 80 -2.49 10.82 7.56
C ASN A 80 -1.17 11.17 6.85
N PRO A 81 -1.04 12.33 6.20
CA PRO A 81 0.14 12.65 5.40
C PRO A 81 1.47 12.63 6.19
N ASP A 82 1.43 12.81 7.52
CA ASP A 82 2.60 12.68 8.39
C ASP A 82 3.14 11.24 8.47
N THR A 83 2.33 10.21 8.20
CA THR A 83 2.84 8.82 8.16
C THR A 83 3.76 8.55 6.98
N ASN A 84 3.77 9.36 5.91
CA ASN A 84 4.78 9.25 4.85
C ASN A 84 6.17 9.69 5.31
N ASN A 85 6.23 10.77 6.09
CA ASN A 85 7.49 11.24 6.70
C ASN A 85 8.03 10.21 7.71
N ILE A 86 7.13 9.47 8.37
CA ILE A 86 7.45 8.41 9.33
C ILE A 86 7.79 7.10 8.60
N ALA A 87 7.09 6.70 7.54
CA ALA A 87 7.34 5.46 6.81
C ALA A 87 8.75 5.42 6.18
N ASN A 88 9.23 6.56 5.66
CA ASN A 88 10.60 6.68 5.15
C ASN A 88 11.68 6.72 6.26
N SER A 89 11.31 7.08 7.50
CA SER A 89 12.25 7.19 8.64
C SER A 89 12.17 6.01 9.61
N VAL A 90 11.15 5.17 9.50
CA VAL A 90 10.89 4.04 10.40
C VAL A 90 11.07 2.73 9.64
N ILE A 91 12.34 2.37 9.45
CA ILE A 91 12.79 0.98 9.29
C ILE A 91 12.63 0.29 10.67
N ASP A 92 11.41 0.23 11.19
CA ASP A 92 11.11 -0.55 12.39
C ASP A 92 9.87 -1.40 12.11
N SER A 93 10.12 -2.70 11.96
CA SER A 93 9.17 -3.76 11.57
C SER A 93 7.95 -3.89 12.50
N ARG A 94 7.88 -3.11 13.58
CA ARG A 94 6.83 -3.15 14.60
C ARG A 94 5.68 -2.17 14.37
N MET A 95 5.83 -1.15 13.52
CA MET A 95 4.76 -0.15 13.33
C MET A 95 3.71 -0.51 12.27
N ILE A 96 4.03 -1.32 11.26
CA ILE A 96 3.02 -1.77 10.28
C ILE A 96 1.92 -2.61 10.95
N PHE A 97 2.28 -3.44 11.93
CA PHE A 97 1.30 -4.18 12.73
C PHE A 97 0.35 -3.26 13.52
N LYS A 98 0.78 -2.05 13.86
CA LYS A 98 -0.07 -1.06 14.54
C LYS A 98 -1.00 -0.33 13.58
N ILE A 99 -0.50 -0.02 12.38
CA ILE A 99 -1.26 0.66 11.31
C ILE A 99 -2.34 -0.26 10.72
N LEU A 100 -2.06 -1.56 10.60
CA LEU A 100 -3.03 -2.56 10.13
C LEU A 100 -3.87 -3.20 11.26
N GLY A 101 -3.44 -3.07 12.52
CA GLY A 101 -4.00 -3.79 13.67
C GLY A 101 -5.09 -3.06 14.47
N ASP A 102 -5.27 -1.75 14.30
CA ASP A 102 -6.25 -0.97 15.10
C ASP A 102 -7.72 -1.15 14.66
N ARG A 103 -8.02 -2.10 13.75
CA ARG A 103 -9.40 -2.39 13.30
C ARG A 103 -9.85 -3.85 13.35
N ILE A 104 -9.18 -4.72 14.11
CA ILE A 104 -9.82 -5.97 14.53
C ILE A 104 -9.74 -6.09 16.06
N PRO A 105 -10.78 -5.69 16.81
CA PRO A 105 -10.97 -6.26 18.12
C PRO A 105 -11.32 -7.73 17.91
N TYR A 106 -10.31 -8.61 17.96
CA TYR A 106 -10.59 -10.01 18.27
C TYR A 106 -11.22 -10.00 19.66
N GLY A 107 -12.55 -10.10 19.70
CA GLY A 107 -13.30 -10.08 20.94
C GLY A 107 -12.81 -11.15 21.90
N LYS A 108 -12.52 -10.70 23.13
CA LYS A 108 -12.58 -11.39 24.43
C LYS A 108 -12.24 -12.90 24.46
N ASN A 109 -11.17 -13.21 25.20
CA ASN A 109 -11.27 -13.81 26.54
C ASN A 109 -10.11 -13.31 27.41
#